data_AF-A0A8S2SXE7-F1
#
_entry.id   AF-A0A8S2SXE7-F1
#
_cell.length_a   1.000
_cell.length_b   1.000
_cell.length_c   1.000
_cell.angle_alpha   90.00
_cell.angle_beta   90.00
_cell.angle_gamma   90.00
#
_symmetry.space_group_name_H-M   'P 1'
#
loop_
_entity.id
_entity.type
_entity.pdbx_description
1 polymer ?
#
loop_
_entity_poly.entity_id
_entity_poly.type
_entity_poly.pdbx_seq_one_letter_code
_entity_poly.pdbx_strand_id
1 'polypeptide(L)'
;MVILNNILIVELERMINSLEWIIQTQSLSQDQVTHFCGQVSYSVTTFGQIVQCRLKNRMTIINIVKLITKLYTILDEFTRQMIKNKTPIRDEFEKLASISGSQLQQPCYGFVTYTMTLELDDEEETVKKKKKKTDKKDPKKKKSVLKDTLVPKLVYQMEQYERSLLELGKQQDKRLLETFKMSAVRDFRFNLDSIPDEQRTLQTSQQENQAEEEVPEDEEQVDEEENE
;
A
#
# COMPACT_ATOMS: atom_id res chain seq x y z
N MET A 1 -9.82 23.90 14.50
CA MET A 1 -9.21 22.78 13.76
C MET A 1 -9.53 21.40 14.33
N VAL A 2 -9.40 21.14 15.65
CA VAL A 2 -9.68 19.80 16.23
C VAL A 2 -11.10 19.31 15.95
N ILE A 3 -12.11 20.18 16.05
CA ILE A 3 -13.52 19.84 15.78
C ILE A 3 -13.72 19.42 14.31
N LEU A 4 -13.14 20.16 13.36
CA LEU A 4 -13.20 19.84 11.93
C LEU A 4 -12.54 18.49 11.62
N ASN A 5 -11.41 18.19 12.25
CA ASN A 5 -10.75 16.88 12.09
C ASN A 5 -11.63 15.74 12.62
N ASN A 6 -12.30 15.94 13.75
CA ASN A 6 -13.19 14.91 14.31
C ASN A 6 -14.41 14.67 13.42
N ILE A 7 -15.03 15.75 12.90
CA ILE A 7 -16.17 15.63 11.97
C ILE A 7 -15.75 14.88 10.71
N LEU A 8 -14.59 15.23 10.14
CA LEU A 8 -14.04 14.54 8.98
C LEU A 8 -13.84 13.04 9.25
N ILE A 9 -13.22 12.67 10.38
CA ILE A 9 -12.99 11.27 10.74
C ILE A 9 -14.30 10.51 10.89
N VAL A 10 -15.31 11.09 11.55
CA VAL A 10 -16.63 10.47 11.72
C VAL A 10 -17.29 10.22 10.36
N GLU A 11 -17.18 11.17 9.44
CA GLU A 11 -17.76 11.02 8.10
C GLU A 11 -17.03 9.95 7.26
N LEU A 12 -15.70 9.89 7.36
CA LEU A 12 -14.90 8.84 6.73
C LEU A 12 -15.21 7.46 7.32
N GLU A 13 -15.38 7.35 8.64
CA GLU A 13 -15.82 6.14 9.32
C GLU A 13 -17.19 5.69 8.82
N ARG A 14 -18.15 6.62 8.72
CA ARG A 14 -19.49 6.34 8.20
C ARG A 14 -19.44 5.80 6.77
N MET A 15 -18.67 6.46 5.91
CA MET A 15 -18.47 6.04 4.52
C MET A 15 -17.88 4.62 4.43
N ILE A 16 -16.80 4.33 5.18
CA ILE A 16 -16.15 3.01 5.18
C ILE A 16 -17.06 1.93 5.75
N ASN A 17 -17.74 2.19 6.87
CA ASN A 17 -18.64 1.22 7.48
C ASN A 17 -19.85 0.91 6.58
N SER A 18 -20.34 1.89 5.81
CA SER A 18 -21.37 1.65 4.81
C SER A 18 -20.88 0.71 3.70
N LEU A 19 -19.68 0.92 3.19
CA LEU A 19 -19.09 0.05 2.15
C LEU A 19 -18.81 -1.36 2.69
N GLU A 20 -18.28 -1.45 3.91
CA GLU A 20 -18.04 -2.72 4.63
C GLU A 20 -19.35 -3.51 4.81
N TRP A 21 -20.42 -2.84 5.21
CA TRP A 21 -21.71 -3.48 5.38
C TRP A 21 -22.29 -4.02 4.06
N ILE A 22 -22.20 -3.23 2.98
CA ILE A 22 -22.67 -3.64 1.64
C ILE A 22 -21.93 -4.89 1.18
N ILE A 23 -20.59 -4.90 1.26
CA ILE A 23 -19.80 -6.02 0.75
C ILE A 23 -19.97 -7.30 1.59
N GLN A 24 -20.23 -7.19 2.91
CA GLN A 24 -20.40 -8.34 3.78
C GLN A 24 -21.80 -8.97 3.69
N THR A 25 -22.82 -8.17 3.40
CA THR A 25 -24.23 -8.60 3.57
C THR A 25 -24.87 -9.05 2.26
N GLN A 26 -24.36 -8.59 1.12
CA GLN A 26 -25.06 -8.71 -0.16
C GLN A 26 -24.18 -9.32 -1.25
N SER A 27 -24.71 -10.30 -1.98
CA SER A 27 -24.18 -10.64 -3.30
C SER A 27 -24.59 -9.53 -4.27
N LEU A 28 -23.60 -8.78 -4.77
CA LEU A 28 -23.85 -7.66 -5.66
C LEU A 28 -24.37 -8.19 -7.01
N SER A 29 -25.56 -7.73 -7.42
CA SER A 29 -26.02 -7.91 -8.80
C SER A 29 -25.18 -7.06 -9.75
N GLN A 30 -25.29 -7.33 -11.04
CA GLN A 30 -24.50 -6.63 -12.05
C GLN A 30 -24.67 -5.09 -11.94
N ASP A 31 -25.88 -4.55 -11.80
CA ASP A 31 -26.05 -3.09 -11.67
C ASP A 31 -25.49 -2.54 -10.34
N GLN A 32 -25.58 -3.32 -9.27
CA GLN A 32 -25.03 -2.95 -7.96
C GLN A 32 -23.50 -2.92 -7.98
N VAL A 33 -22.84 -3.76 -8.78
CA VAL A 33 -21.38 -3.75 -8.98
C VAL A 33 -20.93 -2.40 -9.55
N THR A 34 -21.60 -1.86 -10.57
CA THR A 34 -21.24 -0.55 -11.14
C THR A 34 -21.38 0.56 -10.12
N HIS A 35 -22.50 0.59 -9.39
CA HIS A 35 -22.72 1.60 -8.35
C HIS A 35 -21.69 1.48 -7.23
N PHE A 36 -21.40 0.26 -6.78
CA PHE A 36 -20.39 -0.01 -5.75
C PHE A 36 -18.99 0.41 -6.20
N CYS A 37 -18.59 0.13 -7.45
CA CYS A 37 -17.34 0.62 -8.03
C CYS A 37 -17.24 2.15 -7.95
N GLY A 38 -18.33 2.87 -8.25
CA GLY A 38 -18.39 4.32 -8.14
C GLY A 38 -18.16 4.82 -6.71
N GLN A 39 -18.87 4.22 -5.74
CA GLN A 39 -18.73 4.60 -4.33
C GLN A 39 -17.33 4.32 -3.77
N VAL A 40 -16.77 3.14 -4.08
CA VAL A 40 -15.41 2.78 -3.66
C VAL A 40 -14.37 3.68 -4.34
N SER A 41 -14.54 4.01 -5.63
CA SER A 41 -13.65 4.94 -6.34
C SER A 41 -13.62 6.32 -5.69
N TYR A 42 -14.78 6.82 -5.27
CA TYR A 42 -14.88 8.07 -4.52
C TYR A 42 -14.13 7.99 -3.19
N SER A 43 -14.29 6.90 -2.44
CA SER A 43 -13.53 6.67 -1.20
C SER A 43 -12.02 6.62 -1.45
N VAL A 44 -11.57 5.85 -2.45
CA VAL A 44 -10.16 5.72 -2.85
C VAL A 44 -9.54 7.09 -3.15
N THR A 45 -10.23 7.91 -3.95
CA THR A 45 -9.77 9.26 -4.30
C THR A 45 -9.70 10.16 -3.06
N THR A 46 -10.73 10.12 -2.21
CA THR A 46 -10.80 10.91 -0.98
C THR A 46 -9.65 10.56 -0.02
N PHE A 47 -9.42 9.27 0.23
CA PHE A 47 -8.30 8.82 1.06
C PHE A 47 -6.96 9.14 0.41
N GLY A 48 -6.84 9.01 -0.91
CA GLY A 48 -5.66 9.41 -1.68
C GLY A 48 -5.26 10.87 -1.47
N GLN A 49 -6.24 11.78 -1.41
CA GLN A 49 -5.99 13.18 -1.08
C GLN A 49 -5.61 13.37 0.40
N ILE A 50 -6.28 12.66 1.31
CA ILE A 50 -6.01 12.78 2.76
C ILE A 50 -4.59 12.33 3.11
N VAL A 51 -4.09 11.25 2.50
CA VAL A 51 -2.72 10.76 2.79
C VAL A 51 -1.62 11.69 2.29
N GLN A 52 -1.94 12.56 1.33
CA GLN A 52 -1.02 13.60 0.86
C GLN A 52 -1.03 14.84 1.76
N CYS A 53 -2.05 14.99 2.62
CA CYS A 53 -2.08 16.06 3.61
C CYS A 53 -1.03 15.81 4.69
N ARG A 54 -0.30 16.87 5.08
CA ARG A 54 0.65 16.84 6.21
C ARG A 54 -0.11 16.82 7.55
N LEU A 55 -0.65 15.66 7.91
CA LEU A 55 -1.34 15.45 9.17
C LEU A 55 -0.35 15.48 10.34
N LYS A 56 -0.58 16.35 11.32
CA LYS A 56 0.29 16.48 12.52
C LYS A 56 -0.28 15.84 13.77
N ASN A 57 -1.60 15.58 13.80
CA ASN A 57 -2.25 15.00 14.97
C ASN A 57 -2.09 13.47 14.96
N ARG A 58 -1.39 12.93 15.96
CA ARG A 58 -1.11 11.49 16.09
C ARG A 58 -2.38 10.62 16.10
N MET A 59 -3.43 11.04 16.80
CA MET A 59 -4.68 10.29 16.85
C MET A 59 -5.38 10.26 15.49
N THR A 60 -5.36 11.39 14.78
CA THR A 60 -5.88 11.47 13.41
C THR A 60 -5.12 10.52 12.49
N ILE A 61 -3.79 10.49 12.56
CA ILE A 61 -2.96 9.57 11.77
C ILE A 61 -3.34 8.11 12.06
N ILE A 62 -3.44 7.73 13.34
CA ILE A 62 -3.84 6.37 13.76
C ILE A 62 -5.19 5.99 13.14
N ASN A 63 -6.18 6.88 13.20
CA ASN A 63 -7.51 6.60 12.68
C ASN A 63 -7.49 6.51 11.16
N ILE A 64 -6.77 7.38 10.47
CA ILE A 64 -6.60 7.32 9.01
C ILE A 64 -5.93 6.00 8.58
N VAL A 65 -4.86 5.56 9.23
CA VAL A 65 -4.20 4.28 8.92
C VAL A 65 -5.19 3.11 9.09
N LYS A 66 -5.98 3.10 10.17
CA LYS A 66 -7.02 2.08 10.39
C LYS A 66 -8.09 2.08 9.30
N LEU A 67 -8.54 3.27 8.89
CA LEU A 67 -9.57 3.41 7.86
C LEU A 67 -9.08 3.01 6.48
N ILE A 68 -7.84 3.38 6.12
CA ILE A 68 -7.23 2.94 4.85
C ILE A 68 -7.04 1.42 4.86
N THR A 69 -6.61 0.86 5.99
CA THR A 69 -6.52 -0.61 6.14
C THR A 69 -7.88 -1.26 5.84
N LYS A 70 -8.96 -0.75 6.43
CA LYS A 70 -10.33 -1.23 6.14
C LYS A 70 -10.71 -1.06 4.67
N LEU A 71 -10.36 0.07 4.05
CA LEU A 71 -10.64 0.30 2.62
C LEU A 71 -9.95 -0.74 1.74
N TYR A 72 -8.69 -1.08 2.00
CA TYR A 72 -8.01 -2.16 1.29
C TYR A 72 -8.63 -3.53 1.57
N THR A 73 -9.13 -3.79 2.78
CA THR A 73 -9.90 -5.02 3.07
C THR A 73 -11.18 -5.08 2.23
N ILE A 74 -11.89 -3.97 2.05
CA ILE A 74 -13.10 -3.89 1.22
C ILE A 74 -12.76 -4.13 -0.25
N LEU A 75 -11.71 -3.47 -0.77
CA LEU A 75 -11.24 -3.63 -2.15
C LEU A 75 -10.86 -5.09 -2.46
N ASP A 76 -10.14 -5.70 -1.53
CA ASP A 76 -9.70 -7.09 -1.59
C ASP A 76 -10.88 -8.07 -1.55
N GLU A 77 -11.82 -7.89 -0.61
CA GLU A 77 -13.02 -8.73 -0.52
C GLU A 77 -13.91 -8.58 -1.76
N PHE A 78 -14.07 -7.36 -2.26
CA PHE A 78 -14.81 -7.11 -3.49
C PHE A 78 -14.18 -7.81 -4.68
N THR A 79 -12.85 -7.74 -4.82
CA THR A 79 -12.12 -8.45 -5.87
C THR A 79 -12.29 -9.96 -5.76
N ARG A 80 -12.21 -10.52 -4.55
CA ARG A 80 -12.50 -11.95 -4.31
C ARG A 80 -13.92 -12.35 -4.66
N GLN A 81 -14.91 -11.50 -4.39
CA GLN A 81 -16.29 -11.78 -4.79
C GLN A 81 -16.46 -11.80 -6.31
N MET A 82 -15.79 -10.89 -7.04
CA MET A 82 -15.78 -10.89 -8.51
C MET A 82 -15.18 -12.20 -9.06
N ILE A 83 -14.09 -12.70 -8.44
CA ILE A 83 -13.49 -14.00 -8.77
C ILE A 83 -14.48 -15.13 -8.50
N LYS A 84 -14.98 -15.23 -7.27
CA LYS A 84 -15.84 -16.33 -6.79
C LYS A 84 -17.13 -16.45 -7.62
N ASN A 85 -17.76 -15.31 -7.91
CA ASN A 85 -19.02 -15.27 -8.64
C ASN A 85 -18.83 -15.26 -10.16
N LYS A 86 -17.57 -15.25 -10.65
CA LYS A 86 -17.22 -15.11 -12.06
C LYS A 86 -17.91 -13.90 -12.71
N THR A 87 -18.02 -12.82 -11.95
CA THR A 87 -18.68 -11.59 -12.41
C THR A 87 -17.82 -10.95 -13.48
N PRO A 88 -18.35 -10.66 -14.68
CA PRO A 88 -17.54 -10.12 -15.76
C PRO A 88 -17.03 -8.72 -15.42
N ILE A 89 -15.75 -8.50 -15.71
CA ILE A 89 -15.10 -7.19 -15.58
C ILE A 89 -15.71 -6.23 -16.59
N ARG A 90 -15.99 -5.00 -16.13
CA ARG A 90 -16.39 -3.87 -16.96
C ARG A 90 -15.46 -2.70 -16.71
N ASP A 91 -15.53 -1.71 -17.60
CA ASP A 91 -14.72 -0.50 -17.57
C ASP A 91 -14.72 0.20 -16.20
N GLU A 92 -15.81 0.16 -15.43
CA GLU A 92 -15.87 0.79 -14.11
C GLU A 92 -14.99 0.09 -13.08
N PHE A 93 -14.88 -1.24 -13.16
CA PHE A 93 -13.96 -1.99 -12.29
C PHE A 93 -12.50 -1.79 -12.74
N GLU A 94 -12.22 -1.79 -14.04
CA GLU A 94 -10.88 -1.48 -14.56
C GLU A 94 -10.42 -0.09 -14.12
N LYS A 95 -11.32 0.91 -14.23
CA LYS A 95 -11.08 2.27 -13.77
C LYS A 95 -10.85 2.32 -12.27
N LEU A 96 -11.63 1.60 -11.47
CA LEU A 96 -11.43 1.50 -10.02
C LEU A 96 -10.04 0.95 -9.70
N ALA A 97 -9.63 -0.14 -10.36
CA ALA A 97 -8.29 -0.71 -10.18
C ALA A 97 -7.20 0.30 -10.58
N SER A 98 -7.35 0.97 -11.72
CA SER A 98 -6.40 2.01 -12.14
C SER A 98 -6.24 3.12 -11.11
N ILE A 99 -7.36 3.62 -10.57
CA ILE A 99 -7.38 4.71 -9.58
C ILE A 99 -6.85 4.22 -8.23
N SER A 100 -7.12 2.99 -7.80
CA SER A 100 -6.60 2.44 -6.55
C SER A 100 -5.07 2.35 -6.58
N GLY A 101 -4.49 1.90 -7.70
CA GLY A 101 -3.04 1.85 -7.88
C GLY A 101 -2.41 3.25 -7.97
N SER A 102 -2.98 4.15 -8.77
CA SER A 102 -2.38 5.46 -9.05
C SER A 102 -2.63 6.51 -7.96
N GLN A 103 -3.84 6.61 -7.44
CA GLN A 103 -4.26 7.71 -6.56
C GLN A 103 -4.26 7.35 -5.07
N LEU A 104 -4.27 6.06 -4.71
CA LEU A 104 -4.21 5.64 -3.31
C LEU A 104 -2.91 4.93 -2.98
N GLN A 105 -2.53 3.89 -3.71
CA GLN A 105 -1.39 3.04 -3.37
C GLN A 105 -0.06 3.80 -3.41
N GLN A 106 0.21 4.56 -4.47
CA GLN A 106 1.43 5.38 -4.59
C GLN A 106 1.54 6.43 -3.46
N PRO A 107 0.53 7.28 -3.19
CA PRO A 107 0.58 8.20 -2.05
C PRO A 107 0.64 7.50 -0.68
N CYS A 108 0.03 6.32 -0.54
CA CYS A 108 0.01 5.58 0.70
C CYS A 108 1.41 5.12 1.14
N TYR A 109 2.31 4.76 0.22
CA TYR A 109 3.70 4.46 0.57
C TYR A 109 4.44 5.69 1.11
N GLY A 110 4.28 6.84 0.47
CA GLY A 110 4.85 8.10 0.98
C GLY A 110 4.33 8.45 2.38
N PHE A 111 3.04 8.21 2.60
CA PHE A 111 2.42 8.39 3.91
C PHE A 111 2.94 7.40 4.95
N VAL A 112 3.13 6.12 4.61
CA VAL A 112 3.75 5.13 5.50
C VAL A 112 5.13 5.58 5.96
N THR A 113 6.01 5.99 5.04
CA THR A 113 7.33 6.52 5.39
C THR A 113 7.23 7.74 6.31
N TYR A 114 6.34 8.68 6.00
CA TYR A 114 6.09 9.86 6.84
C TYR A 114 5.65 9.50 8.27
N THR A 115 4.75 8.53 8.41
CA THR A 115 4.30 8.08 9.75
C THR A 115 5.44 7.43 10.53
N MET A 116 6.32 6.68 9.87
CA MET A 116 7.48 6.07 10.52
C MET A 116 8.51 7.11 10.98
N THR A 117 8.79 8.15 10.17
CA THR A 117 9.70 9.23 10.55
C THR A 117 9.19 10.04 11.73
N LEU A 118 7.88 10.34 11.76
CA LEU A 118 7.28 11.07 12.89
C LEU A 118 7.48 10.35 14.22
N GLU A 119 7.37 9.01 14.25
CA GLU A 119 7.58 8.33 15.53
C GLU A 119 9.06 8.17 15.91
N LEU A 120 10.01 8.28 14.95
CA LEU A 120 11.43 8.39 15.30
C LEU A 120 11.70 9.72 16.01
N ASP A 121 11.15 10.83 15.51
CA ASP A 121 11.29 12.15 16.12
C ASP A 121 10.68 12.21 17.53
N ASP A 122 9.49 11.63 17.72
CA ASP A 122 8.83 11.53 19.04
C ASP A 122 9.67 10.69 20.03
N GLU A 123 10.27 9.59 19.57
CA GLU A 123 11.15 8.74 20.38
C GLU A 123 12.43 9.51 20.79
N GLU A 124 13.07 10.22 19.87
CA GLU A 124 14.26 11.03 20.16
C GLU A 124 13.99 12.15 21.17
N GLU A 125 12.88 12.87 21.02
CA GLU A 125 12.49 13.92 21.97
C GLU A 125 12.31 13.36 23.40
N THR A 126 11.69 12.19 23.52
CA THR A 126 11.45 11.57 24.83
C THR A 126 12.75 11.07 25.48
N VAL A 127 13.73 10.61 24.68
CA VAL A 127 15.06 10.23 25.17
C VAL A 127 15.86 11.46 25.62
N LYS A 128 15.83 12.57 24.86
CA LYS A 128 16.49 13.84 25.22
C LYS A 128 15.89 14.44 26.52
N LYS A 129 14.57 14.36 26.71
CA LYS A 129 13.91 14.78 27.97
C LYS A 129 14.25 13.89 29.16
N LYS A 130 14.47 12.58 28.96
CA LYS A 130 14.87 11.65 30.02
C LYS A 130 16.33 11.75 30.44
N LYS A 131 17.25 12.12 29.54
CA LYS A 131 18.67 12.36 29.89
C LYS A 131 18.88 13.51 30.89
N LYS A 132 17.88 14.40 31.10
CA LYS A 132 17.88 15.44 32.13
C LYS A 132 17.43 14.98 33.52
N LYS A 133 16.95 13.74 33.68
CA LYS A 133 16.59 13.15 34.98
C LYS A 133 17.31 11.82 35.14
N THR A 134 18.37 11.84 35.93
CA THR A 134 19.15 10.69 36.37
C THR A 134 18.23 9.61 36.94
N ASP A 135 18.13 8.45 36.29
CA ASP A 135 18.25 7.15 36.97
C ASP A 135 18.34 5.97 35.98
N LYS A 136 19.18 4.99 36.32
CA LYS A 136 19.48 3.79 35.54
C LYS A 136 18.33 2.77 35.68
N LYS A 137 17.46 2.68 34.67
CA LYS A 137 16.71 1.45 34.36
C LYS A 137 16.68 1.27 32.85
N ASP A 138 17.00 0.06 32.39
CA ASP A 138 16.95 -0.33 30.98
C ASP A 138 15.70 0.22 30.30
N PRO A 139 15.83 1.02 29.23
CA PRO A 139 14.68 1.51 28.52
C PRO A 139 14.05 0.34 27.78
N LYS A 140 13.06 -0.32 28.40
CA LYS A 140 12.10 -1.15 27.65
C LYS A 140 11.56 -0.26 26.52
N LYS A 141 11.94 -0.57 25.28
CA LYS A 141 11.44 0.13 24.08
C LYS A 141 9.92 0.17 24.18
N LYS A 142 9.34 1.38 24.26
CA LYS A 142 7.89 1.53 24.24
C LYS A 142 7.44 1.08 22.86
N LYS A 143 6.65 0.00 22.79
CA LYS A 143 6.05 -0.44 21.54
C LYS A 143 5.18 0.67 20.97
N SER A 144 5.41 1.02 19.71
CA SER A 144 4.56 1.98 19.03
C SER A 144 3.46 1.23 18.28
N VAL A 145 2.20 1.55 18.59
CA VAL A 145 1.02 0.96 17.92
C VAL A 145 1.05 1.21 16.40
N LEU A 146 1.62 2.32 15.94
CA LEU A 146 1.69 2.68 14.53
C LEU A 146 2.74 1.83 13.82
N LYS A 147 4.03 1.97 14.17
CA LYS A 147 5.14 1.17 13.61
C LYS A 147 4.98 -0.33 13.81
N ASP A 148 4.61 -0.78 15.01
CA ASP A 148 4.68 -2.21 15.37
C ASP A 148 3.38 -2.98 15.05
N THR A 149 2.29 -2.31 14.70
CA THR A 149 0.99 -2.98 14.53
C THR A 149 0.19 -2.48 13.33
N LEU A 150 -0.07 -1.18 13.24
CA LEU A 150 -0.98 -0.65 12.23
C LEU A 150 -0.36 -0.57 10.84
N VAL A 151 0.89 -0.10 10.73
CA VAL A 151 1.59 -0.01 9.44
C VAL A 151 1.83 -1.40 8.83
N PRO A 152 2.34 -2.41 9.57
CA PRO A 152 2.46 -3.77 9.03
C PRO A 152 1.13 -4.33 8.55
N LYS A 153 0.03 -4.08 9.29
CA LYS A 153 -1.31 -4.53 8.92
C LYS A 153 -1.79 -3.84 7.63
N LEU A 154 -1.53 -2.55 7.47
CA LEU A 154 -1.86 -1.81 6.26
C LEU A 154 -1.10 -2.37 5.06
N VAL A 155 0.22 -2.53 5.17
CA VAL A 155 1.06 -3.09 4.09
C VAL A 155 0.58 -4.48 3.70
N TYR A 156 0.35 -5.36 4.69
CA TYR A 156 -0.20 -6.69 4.44
C TYR A 156 -1.50 -6.63 3.64
N GLN A 157 -2.43 -5.75 4.02
CA GLN A 157 -3.72 -5.65 3.35
C GLN A 157 -3.62 -5.08 1.93
N MET A 158 -2.67 -4.17 1.68
CA MET A 158 -2.34 -3.70 0.34
C MET A 158 -1.85 -4.87 -0.54
N GLU A 159 -0.95 -5.70 -0.01
CA GLU A 159 -0.43 -6.87 -0.73
C GLU A 159 -1.52 -7.92 -1.00
N GLN A 160 -2.45 -8.14 -0.06
CA GLN A 160 -3.58 -9.04 -0.30
C GLN A 160 -4.45 -8.55 -1.47
N TYR A 161 -4.76 -7.26 -1.49
CA TYR A 161 -5.51 -6.66 -2.59
C TYR A 161 -4.79 -6.83 -3.95
N GLU A 162 -3.49 -6.56 -4.01
CA GLU A 162 -2.70 -6.78 -5.23
C GLU A 162 -2.72 -8.24 -5.69
N ARG A 163 -2.62 -9.19 -4.76
CA ARG A 163 -2.69 -10.63 -5.06
C ARG A 163 -4.05 -11.00 -5.64
N SER A 164 -5.14 -10.54 -5.03
CA SER A 164 -6.50 -10.77 -5.51
C SER A 164 -6.71 -10.16 -6.91
N LEU A 165 -6.20 -8.96 -7.19
CA LEU A 165 -6.26 -8.35 -8.52
C LEU A 165 -5.48 -9.15 -9.56
N LEU A 166 -4.29 -9.62 -9.20
CA LEU A 166 -3.46 -10.43 -10.09
C LEU A 166 -4.15 -11.77 -10.43
N GLU A 167 -4.79 -12.40 -9.44
CA GLU A 167 -5.58 -13.61 -9.65
C GLU A 167 -6.77 -13.35 -10.57
N LEU A 168 -7.54 -12.30 -10.31
CA LEU A 168 -8.67 -11.91 -11.15
C LEU A 168 -8.26 -11.63 -12.59
N GLY A 169 -7.18 -10.87 -12.80
CA GLY A 169 -6.68 -10.55 -14.14
C GLY A 169 -6.14 -11.77 -14.89
N LYS A 170 -5.57 -12.76 -14.19
CA LYS A 170 -5.16 -14.04 -14.80
C LYS A 170 -6.36 -14.89 -15.22
N GLN A 171 -7.46 -14.84 -14.47
CA GLN A 171 -8.64 -15.68 -14.72
C GLN A 171 -9.62 -15.08 -15.74
N GLN A 172 -9.78 -13.76 -15.77
CA GLN A 172 -10.87 -13.11 -16.52
C GLN A 172 -10.38 -12.14 -17.60
N ASP A 173 -9.46 -11.21 -17.28
CA ASP A 173 -8.99 -10.23 -18.26
C ASP A 173 -7.56 -9.76 -17.97
N LYS A 174 -6.63 -10.05 -18.91
CA LYS A 174 -5.24 -9.61 -18.82
C LYS A 174 -5.08 -8.09 -18.91
N ARG A 175 -6.03 -7.37 -19.53
CA ARG A 175 -6.03 -5.90 -19.63
C ARG A 175 -6.06 -5.23 -18.25
N LEU A 176 -6.66 -5.90 -17.26
CA LEU A 176 -6.64 -5.44 -15.87
C LEU A 176 -5.21 -5.35 -15.32
N LEU A 177 -4.33 -6.28 -15.74
CA LEU A 177 -2.93 -6.31 -15.31
C LEU A 177 -2.09 -5.21 -15.97
N GLU A 178 -2.46 -4.81 -17.18
CA GLU A 178 -1.81 -3.69 -17.90
C GLU A 178 -2.23 -2.33 -17.32
N THR A 179 -3.51 -2.24 -16.93
CA THR A 179 -4.11 -1.00 -16.42
C THR A 179 -3.76 -0.75 -14.95
N PHE A 180 -3.64 -1.82 -14.16
CA PHE A 180 -3.19 -1.76 -12.78
C PHE A 180 -1.67 -1.68 -12.74
N LYS A 181 -1.13 -0.49 -12.48
CA LYS A 181 0.29 -0.33 -12.15
C LYS A 181 0.55 -0.98 -10.79
N MET A 182 0.88 -2.27 -10.81
CA MET A 182 1.40 -2.96 -9.64
C MET A 182 2.54 -2.11 -9.06
N SER A 183 2.52 -1.94 -7.75
CA SER A 183 3.61 -1.28 -7.07
C SER A 183 4.89 -2.07 -7.33
N ALA A 184 5.80 -1.52 -8.13
CA ALA A 184 7.18 -1.97 -8.21
C ALA A 184 7.98 -1.61 -6.93
N VAL A 185 7.33 -1.11 -5.87
CA VAL A 185 7.97 -0.78 -4.59
C VAL A 185 8.17 -2.06 -3.75
N ARG A 186 8.71 -3.10 -4.39
CA ARG A 186 9.33 -4.25 -3.72
C ARG A 186 10.86 -4.14 -3.66
N ASP A 187 11.44 -3.02 -4.09
CA ASP A 187 12.88 -2.75 -3.95
C ASP A 187 13.19 -1.85 -2.75
N PHE A 188 13.78 -2.47 -1.73
CA PHE A 188 14.82 -1.92 -0.85
C PHE A 188 14.74 -0.47 -0.37
N ARG A 189 13.57 0.09 -0.04
CA ARG A 189 13.50 1.37 0.70
C ARG A 189 13.82 1.21 2.20
N PHE A 190 14.91 0.51 2.50
CA PHE A 190 15.71 0.84 3.67
C PHE A 190 16.51 2.08 3.26
N ASN A 191 16.13 3.26 3.75
CA ASN A 191 16.93 4.47 3.57
C ASN A 191 18.27 4.29 4.30
N LEU A 192 19.25 3.65 3.65
CA LEU A 192 20.63 3.60 4.15
C LEU A 192 21.20 5.00 4.37
N ASP A 193 20.65 6.02 3.71
CA ASP A 193 21.04 7.43 3.89
C ASP A 193 20.59 8.02 5.23
N SER A 194 19.78 7.28 6.00
CA SER A 194 19.41 7.64 7.37
C SER A 194 20.26 6.93 8.44
N ILE A 195 21.21 6.07 8.04
CA ILE A 195 22.14 5.37 8.93
C ILE A 195 23.48 6.11 8.89
N PRO A 196 23.99 6.62 10.04
CA PRO A 196 25.31 7.23 10.12
C PRO A 196 26.39 6.28 9.58
N ASP A 197 27.36 6.82 8.83
CA ASP A 197 28.37 6.06 8.08
C ASP A 197 29.15 5.02 8.91
N GLU A 198 29.23 5.21 10.24
CA GLU A 198 29.89 4.29 11.18
C GLU A 198 29.20 2.92 11.32
N GLN A 199 27.93 2.76 10.90
CA GLN A 199 27.22 1.47 10.93
C GLN A 199 27.14 0.77 9.57
N ARG A 200 27.50 1.43 8.46
CA ARG A 200 27.44 0.82 7.10
C ARG A 200 28.49 -0.28 6.89
N THR A 201 29.63 -0.21 7.59
CA THR A 201 30.77 -1.12 7.37
C THR A 201 30.64 -2.51 8.00
N LEU A 202 29.57 -2.80 8.75
CA LEU A 202 29.41 -4.07 9.47
C LEU A 202 28.56 -5.13 8.75
N GLN A 203 27.95 -4.84 7.59
CA GLN A 203 27.06 -5.80 6.90
C GLN A 203 27.39 -6.10 5.42
N THR A 204 28.34 -5.39 4.78
CA THR A 204 28.86 -5.72 3.44
C THR A 204 29.87 -6.87 3.48
N SER A 205 29.51 -8.04 4.01
CA SER A 205 30.41 -9.21 3.97
C SER A 205 29.69 -10.55 3.82
N GLN A 206 28.40 -10.59 3.50
CA GLN A 206 27.68 -11.88 3.43
C GLN A 206 26.81 -12.11 2.18
N GLN A 207 26.83 -11.25 1.16
CA GLN A 207 26.07 -11.51 -0.07
C GLN A 207 26.84 -11.10 -1.32
N GLU A 208 27.97 -11.75 -1.56
CA GLU A 208 28.49 -11.96 -2.92
C GLU A 208 28.72 -13.46 -3.06
N ASN A 209 27.73 -14.16 -3.62
CA ASN A 209 27.96 -15.29 -4.50
C ASN A 209 26.66 -15.79 -5.12
N GLN A 210 26.73 -16.01 -6.44
CA GLN A 210 25.78 -16.67 -7.35
C GLN A 210 24.79 -15.77 -8.10
N ALA A 211 25.22 -15.28 -9.26
CA ALA A 211 24.57 -15.56 -10.55
C ALA A 211 25.39 -14.96 -11.71
N GLU A 212 26.32 -15.75 -12.27
CA GLU A 212 26.87 -15.55 -13.61
C GLU A 212 26.69 -16.88 -14.36
N GLU A 213 25.80 -16.90 -15.34
CA GLU A 213 25.93 -17.76 -16.51
C GLU A 213 25.32 -17.00 -17.69
N GLU A 214 26.22 -16.52 -18.55
CA GLU A 214 25.97 -15.81 -19.80
C GLU A 214 25.42 -16.75 -20.88
N VAL A 215 24.52 -16.24 -21.72
CA VAL A 215 24.23 -16.82 -23.05
C VAL A 215 24.50 -15.71 -24.07
N PRO A 216 25.48 -15.86 -24.99
CA PRO A 216 25.75 -14.84 -25.98
C PRO A 216 24.81 -14.95 -27.19
N GLU A 217 24.45 -13.76 -27.68
CA GLU A 217 23.74 -13.47 -28.92
C GLU A 217 24.60 -13.90 -30.13
N ASP A 218 23.99 -14.46 -31.17
CA ASP A 218 24.63 -14.65 -32.48
C ASP A 218 23.79 -13.95 -33.56
N GLU A 219 24.46 -13.10 -34.32
CA GLU A 219 23.93 -12.13 -35.27
C GLU A 219 23.46 -12.79 -36.58
N GLU A 220 22.35 -12.29 -37.12
CA GLU A 220 21.90 -12.56 -38.49
C GLU A 220 22.88 -11.96 -39.52
N GLN A 221 23.40 -12.78 -40.43
CA GLN A 221 23.83 -12.31 -41.76
C GLN A 221 23.09 -13.10 -42.84
N VAL A 222 22.32 -12.34 -43.63
CA VAL A 222 21.74 -12.74 -44.90
C VAL A 222 22.80 -12.57 -45.98
N ASP A 223 22.95 -13.54 -46.87
CA ASP A 223 23.18 -13.28 -48.29
C ASP A 223 22.65 -14.46 -49.13
N GLU A 224 21.78 -14.12 -50.07
CA GLU A 224 21.31 -14.95 -51.19
C GLU A 224 22.44 -15.07 -52.22
N GLU A 225 22.60 -16.24 -52.88
CA GLU A 225 22.82 -16.27 -54.34
C GLU A 225 22.63 -17.68 -54.93
N GLU A 226 22.17 -17.65 -56.18
CA GLU A 226 21.71 -18.72 -57.07
C GLU A 226 22.77 -19.77 -57.46
N ASN A 227 22.25 -20.94 -57.87
CA ASN A 227 22.47 -21.63 -59.17
C ASN A 227 22.92 -23.10 -59.13
N GLU A 228 22.23 -23.84 -60.02
CA GLU A 228 22.41 -25.21 -60.58
C GLU A 228 22.05 -26.45 -59.73
#